data_AF-C1MWU9-F1
#
_entry.id   AF-C1MWU9-F1
#
_cell.length_a   1.000
_cell.length_b   1.000
_cell.length_c   1.000
_cell.angle_alpha   90.00
_cell.angle_beta   90.00
_cell.angle_gamma   90.00
#
_symmetry.space_group_name_H-M   'P 1'
#
loop_
_entity.id
_entity.type
_entity.pdbx_description
1 polymer ?
#
loop_
_entity_poly.entity_id
_entity_poly.type
_entity_poly.pdbx_seq_one_letter_code
_entity_poly.pdbx_strand_id
1 'polypeptide(L)'
;VEDSDDEEDLDEWTREDLRQLSDFEDIDHREKLFMHEWNVFVHRFKPYADRDVPAALAAFAKYRGDALRADPALRRMFVLHLVNQWDFGVVE
;
A
#
# COMPACT_ATOMS: atom_id res chain seq x y z
N VAL A 1 -0.88 -3.84 -27.63
CA VAL A 1 -2.23 -3.38 -27.25
C VAL A 1 -2.27 -3.57 -25.77
N GLU A 2 -2.08 -2.48 -25.02
CA GLU A 2 -2.57 -2.43 -23.63
C GLU A 2 -4.09 -2.64 -23.74
N ASP A 3 -4.60 -3.65 -23.05
CA ASP A 3 -6.03 -3.90 -23.04
C ASP A 3 -6.65 -2.82 -22.15
N SER A 4 -7.49 -1.96 -22.72
CA SER A 4 -8.16 -0.87 -22.00
C SER A 4 -8.99 -1.39 -20.81
N ASP A 5 -9.39 -2.66 -20.86
CA ASP A 5 -10.16 -3.34 -19.82
C ASP A 5 -9.35 -3.50 -18.51
N ASP A 6 -8.03 -3.78 -18.58
CA ASP A 6 -7.20 -3.98 -17.39
C ASP A 6 -7.04 -2.69 -16.56
N GLU A 7 -7.02 -1.53 -17.22
CA GLU A 7 -6.98 -0.24 -16.54
C GLU A 7 -8.33 0.12 -15.93
N GLU A 8 -9.44 -0.16 -16.62
CA GLU A 8 -10.79 0.09 -16.12
C GLU A 8 -11.11 -0.77 -14.88
N ASP A 9 -10.70 -2.04 -14.90
CA ASP A 9 -10.82 -2.97 -13.77
C ASP A 9 -10.02 -2.50 -12.54
N LEU A 10 -8.80 -2.01 -12.74
CA LEU A 10 -7.97 -1.46 -11.66
C LEU A 10 -8.59 -0.21 -11.04
N ASP A 11 -9.21 0.62 -11.87
CA ASP A 11 -9.87 1.86 -11.45
C ASP A 11 -11.15 1.58 -10.63
N GLU A 12 -11.95 0.59 -11.04
CA GLU A 12 -13.10 0.12 -10.26
C GLU A 12 -12.65 -0.47 -8.93
N TRP A 13 -11.65 -1.36 -8.93
CA TRP A 13 -11.13 -1.98 -7.73
C TRP A 13 -10.56 -0.96 -6.73
N THR A 14 -9.84 0.05 -7.23
CA THR A 14 -9.28 1.14 -6.41
C THR A 14 -10.39 1.93 -5.70
N ARG A 15 -11.50 2.22 -6.40
CA ARG A 15 -12.65 2.91 -5.77
C ARG A 15 -13.30 2.06 -4.69
N GLU A 16 -13.43 0.76 -4.95
CA GLU A 16 -14.02 -0.18 -4.00
C GLU A 16 -13.15 -0.36 -2.75
N ASP A 17 -11.83 -0.48 -2.89
CA ASP A 17 -10.88 -0.53 -1.76
C ASP A 17 -11.01 0.70 -0.86
N LEU A 18 -11.06 1.91 -1.45
CA LEU A 18 -11.24 3.14 -0.69
C LEU A 18 -12.61 3.19 0.01
N ARG A 19 -13.67 2.68 -0.64
CA ARG A 19 -15.01 2.58 -0.05
C ARG A 19 -15.00 1.65 1.16
N GLN A 20 -14.38 0.47 1.05
CA GLN A 20 -14.27 -0.48 2.16
C GLN A 20 -13.47 0.10 3.33
N LEU A 21 -12.36 0.79 3.06
CA LEU A 21 -11.58 1.47 4.10
C LEU A 21 -12.39 2.59 4.79
N SER A 22 -13.35 3.20 4.09
CA SER A 22 -14.18 4.26 4.67
C SER A 22 -15.08 3.75 5.80
N ASP A 23 -15.49 2.48 5.77
CA ASP A 23 -16.39 1.85 6.75
C ASP A 23 -15.76 1.65 8.15
N PHE A 24 -14.44 1.78 8.29
CA PHE A 24 -13.75 1.63 9.59
C PHE A 24 -13.74 2.93 10.39
N GLU A 25 -14.72 3.15 11.27
CA GLU A 25 -14.87 4.40 12.04
C GLU A 25 -13.72 4.69 13.02
N ASP A 26 -12.99 3.66 13.44
CA ASP A 26 -11.92 3.70 14.43
C ASP A 26 -10.52 3.98 13.86
N ILE A 27 -10.38 3.98 12.52
CA ILE A 27 -9.11 4.22 11.84
C ILE A 27 -9.04 5.69 11.38
N ASP A 28 -7.92 6.36 11.64
CA ASP A 28 -7.73 7.74 11.21
C ASP A 28 -7.69 7.87 9.67
N HIS A 29 -8.15 9.00 9.14
CA HIS A 29 -8.17 9.25 7.70
C HIS A 29 -6.79 9.07 7.04
N ARG A 30 -5.71 9.47 7.73
CA ARG A 30 -4.35 9.34 7.22
C ARG A 30 -3.91 7.88 7.16
N GLU A 31 -4.29 7.08 8.14
CA GLU A 31 -4.01 5.64 8.16
C GLU A 31 -4.74 4.94 7.02
N LYS A 32 -6.02 5.25 6.82
CA LYS A 32 -6.80 4.75 5.68
C LYS A 32 -6.15 5.10 4.35
N LEU A 33 -5.70 6.34 4.17
CA LEU A 33 -5.04 6.75 2.92
C LEU A 33 -3.74 5.98 2.70
N PHE A 34 -2.94 5.78 3.75
CA PHE A 34 -1.72 4.99 3.65
C PHE A 34 -2.02 3.52 3.29
N MET A 35 -3.01 2.91 3.94
CA MET A 35 -3.46 1.54 3.65
C MET A 35 -3.93 1.42 2.19
N HIS A 36 -4.73 2.37 1.72
CA HIS A 36 -5.19 2.43 0.33
C HIS A 36 -4.01 2.49 -0.66
N GLU A 37 -3.04 3.38 -0.43
CA GLU A 37 -1.88 3.51 -1.29
C GLU A 37 -1.02 2.24 -1.32
N TRP A 38 -0.89 1.56 -0.18
CA TRP A 38 -0.23 0.26 -0.12
C TRP A 38 -1.01 -0.83 -0.87
N ASN A 39 -2.33 -0.92 -0.68
CA ASN A 39 -3.20 -1.90 -1.33
C ASN A 39 -3.14 -1.76 -2.86
N VAL A 40 -3.24 -0.54 -3.38
CA VAL A 40 -3.10 -0.25 -4.82
C VAL A 40 -1.71 -0.62 -5.32
N PHE A 41 -0.66 -0.34 -4.54
CA PHE A 41 0.70 -0.73 -4.92
C PHE A 41 0.87 -2.24 -5.00
N VAL A 42 0.39 -2.99 -4.01
CA VAL A 42 0.43 -4.46 -4.00
C VAL A 42 -0.36 -5.02 -5.19
N HIS A 43 -1.54 -4.47 -5.50
CA HIS A 43 -2.33 -4.91 -6.64
C HIS A 43 -1.58 -4.76 -7.97
N ARG A 44 -0.79 -3.69 -8.13
CA ARG A 44 0.05 -3.45 -9.31
C ARG A 44 1.35 -4.26 -9.30
N PHE A 45 2.02 -4.36 -8.16
CA PHE A 45 3.31 -5.05 -8.00
C PHE A 45 3.15 -6.58 -8.01
N LYS A 46 1.96 -7.07 -7.65
CA LYS A 46 1.57 -8.49 -7.62
C LYS A 46 2.58 -9.40 -6.89
N PRO A 47 2.88 -9.15 -5.61
CA PRO A 47 3.63 -10.12 -4.81
C PRO A 47 2.76 -11.39 -4.63
N TYR A 48 3.30 -12.57 -4.94
CA TYR A 48 2.55 -13.83 -4.92
C TYR A 48 2.92 -14.73 -3.74
N ALA A 49 4.03 -14.44 -3.06
CA ALA A 49 4.50 -15.18 -1.88
C ALA A 49 5.04 -14.23 -0.81
N ASP A 50 5.06 -14.68 0.44
CA ASP A 50 5.57 -13.91 1.59
C ASP A 50 7.00 -13.41 1.37
N ARG A 51 7.84 -14.23 0.73
CA ARG A 51 9.22 -13.87 0.36
C ARG A 51 9.32 -12.67 -0.60
N ASP A 52 8.23 -12.31 -1.27
CA ASP A 52 8.17 -11.18 -2.20
C ASP A 52 7.84 -9.86 -1.45
N VAL A 53 7.32 -9.93 -0.23
CA VAL A 53 6.90 -8.76 0.57
C VAL A 53 8.08 -7.81 0.85
N PRO A 54 9.28 -8.27 1.26
CA PRO A 54 10.43 -7.38 1.43
C PRO A 54 10.79 -6.60 0.15
N ALA A 55 10.70 -7.26 -1.01
CA ALA A 55 10.96 -6.61 -2.29
C ALA A 55 9.87 -5.57 -2.63
N ALA A 56 8.60 -5.89 -2.36
CA ALA A 56 7.49 -4.96 -2.53
C ALA A 56 7.64 -3.71 -1.63
N LEU A 57 8.01 -3.88 -0.36
CA LEU A 57 8.25 -2.78 0.57
C LEU A 57 9.39 -1.87 0.11
N ALA A 58 10.50 -2.45 -0.36
CA ALA A 58 11.63 -1.69 -0.90
C ALA A 58 11.23 -0.93 -2.18
N ALA A 59 10.44 -1.55 -3.05
CA ALA A 59 9.93 -0.92 -4.26
C ALA A 59 8.94 0.22 -3.94
N PHE A 60 8.06 0.04 -2.95
CA PHE A 60 7.15 1.09 -2.48
C PHE A 60 7.91 2.27 -1.88
N ALA A 61 8.92 2.01 -1.03
CA ALA A 61 9.78 3.05 -0.47
C ALA A 61 10.51 3.86 -1.55
N LYS A 62 10.94 3.20 -2.63
CA LYS A 62 11.53 3.87 -3.80
C LYS A 62 10.49 4.70 -4.55
N TYR A 63 9.31 4.15 -4.80
CA TYR A 63 8.20 4.81 -5.51
C TYR A 63 7.73 6.07 -4.76
N ARG A 64 7.61 6.00 -3.43
CA ARG A 64 7.17 7.10 -2.56
C ARG A 64 8.32 7.90 -1.94
N GLY A 65 9.55 7.73 -2.43
CA GLY A 65 10.76 8.21 -1.76
C GLY A 65 10.75 9.71 -1.47
N ASP A 66 10.28 10.53 -2.41
CA ASP A 66 10.19 11.99 -2.21
C ASP A 66 9.13 12.37 -1.17
N ALA A 67 7.97 11.73 -1.21
CA ALA A 67 6.90 11.94 -0.22
C ALA A 67 7.34 11.50 1.18
N LEU A 68 8.02 10.35 1.31
CA LEU A 68 8.56 9.85 2.58
C LEU A 68 9.65 10.76 3.15
N ARG A 69 10.43 11.43 2.29
CA ARG A 69 11.40 12.45 2.73
C ARG A 69 10.69 13.72 3.22
N ALA A 70 9.72 14.21 2.46
CA ALA A 70 9.05 15.48 2.70
C ALA A 70 8.04 15.44 3.85
N ASP A 71 7.33 14.33 4.08
CA ASP A 71 6.30 14.19 5.11
C ASP A 71 6.76 13.25 6.24
N PRO A 72 7.12 13.79 7.43
CA PRO A 72 7.49 12.99 8.59
C PRO A 72 6.38 12.08 9.12
N ALA A 73 5.11 12.44 8.97
CA ALA A 73 3.98 11.63 9.42
C ALA A 73 3.79 10.43 8.48
N LEU A 74 3.89 10.63 7.16
CA LEU A 74 3.87 9.52 6.20
C LEU A 74 5.01 8.54 6.45
N ARG A 75 6.21 9.06 6.75
CA ARG A 75 7.37 8.22 7.11
C ARG A 75 7.12 7.41 8.38
N ARG A 76 6.46 7.98 9.41
CA ARG A 76 6.07 7.24 10.61
C ARG A 76 5.07 6.12 10.30
N MET A 77 4.07 6.38 9.45
CA MET A 77 3.14 5.35 8.98
C MET A 77 3.86 4.22 8.27
N PHE A 78 4.80 4.54 7.39
CA PHE A 78 5.59 3.52 6.71
C PHE A 78 6.44 2.70 7.69
N VAL A 79 7.05 3.33 8.71
CA VAL A 79 7.78 2.59 9.75
C VAL A 79 6.88 1.68 10.56
N LEU A 80 5.69 2.13 10.99
CA LEU A 80 4.73 1.27 11.70
C LEU A 80 4.28 0.10 10.82
N HIS A 81 4.07 0.35 9.53
CA HIS A 81 3.76 -0.71 8.59
C HIS A 81 4.89 -1.74 8.49
N LEU A 82 6.16 -1.32 8.42
CA LEU A 82 7.30 -2.24 8.45
C LEU A 82 7.35 -3.08 9.74
N VAL A 83 7.06 -2.48 10.90
CA VAL A 83 6.97 -3.20 12.17
C VAL A 83 5.85 -4.23 12.13
N ASN A 84 4.67 -3.87 11.60
CA ASN A 84 3.57 -4.83 11.43
C ASN A 84 3.98 -6.01 10.53
N GLN A 85 4.69 -5.76 9.42
CA GLN A 85 5.17 -6.84 8.54
C GLN A 85 6.19 -7.75 9.23
N TRP A 86 7.03 -7.20 10.10
CA TRP A 86 7.92 -7.98 10.96
C TRP A 86 7.13 -8.80 11.99
N ASP A 87 6.12 -8.23 12.64
CA ASP A 87 5.24 -8.94 13.59
C ASP A 87 4.49 -10.12 12.93
N PHE A 88 4.14 -9.99 11.65
CA PHE A 88 3.55 -11.08 10.85
C PHE A 88 4.57 -12.13 10.36
N GLY A 89 5.87 -11.92 10.59
CA GLY A 89 6.93 -12.85 10.20
C GLY A 89 7.26 -12.86 8.71
N VAL A 90 6.86 -11.82 7.96
CA VAL A 90 7.12 -11.72 6.51
C VAL A 90 8.31 -10.81 6.18
N VAL A 91 8.91 -10.18 7.19
CA VAL A 91 10.14 -9.37 7.11
C VAL A 91 11.06 -9.74 8.29
N GLU A 92 12.37 -9.76 8.06
CA GLU A 92 13.42 -10.07 9.04
C GLU A 92 14.28 -8.85 9.40
#